data_AF-A0A8T6RFE9-F1
#
_entry.id   AF-A0A8T6RFE9-F1
#
_cell.length_a   1.000
_cell.length_b   1.000
_cell.length_c   1.000
_cell.angle_alpha   90.00
_cell.angle_beta   90.00
_cell.angle_gamma   90.00
#
_symmetry.space_group_name_H-M   'P 1'
#
loop_
_entity.id
_entity.type
_entity.pdbx_description
1 polymer ?
#
loop_
_entity_poly.entity_id
_entity_poly.type
_entity_poly.pdbx_seq_one_letter_code
_entity_poly.pdbx_strand_id
1 'polypeptide(L)'
;MMQLDWIISYIQAAIEFVLIFTVIFMIVSIMSLGYALNYVGGKNTGFFSSSISAILMVILVVFIPCLGCIIALYLLKLRHNISWGKAIIAVLLAGIIAIAAYIVVAFLFLGGLTAISALIPFLP
;
A
#
# COMPACT_ATOMS: atom_id res chain seq x y z
N MET A 1 1.35 40.53 -2.60
CA MET A 1 1.47 39.27 -3.39
C MET A 1 2.16 38.15 -2.58
N MET A 2 3.05 38.43 -1.61
CA MET A 2 3.66 37.41 -0.72
C MET A 2 2.71 36.58 0.17
N GLN A 3 1.46 37.02 0.39
CA GLN A 3 0.57 36.41 1.39
C GLN A 3 -0.14 35.14 0.89
N LEU A 4 -0.05 34.80 -0.40
CA LEU A 4 -0.62 33.56 -0.97
C LEU A 4 0.45 32.53 -1.33
N ASP A 5 1.70 32.95 -1.52
CA ASP A 5 2.81 32.08 -1.95
C ASP A 5 3.15 31.01 -0.90
N TRP A 6 3.07 31.35 0.39
CA TRP A 6 3.25 30.38 1.47
C TRP A 6 2.14 29.33 1.47
N ILE A 7 0.88 29.72 1.23
CA ILE A 7 -0.27 28.79 1.13
C ILE A 7 -0.07 27.84 -0.04
N ILE A 8 0.30 28.37 -1.21
CA ILE A 8 0.56 27.56 -2.41
C ILE A 8 1.70 26.58 -2.14
N SER A 9 2.78 27.02 -1.49
CA SER A 9 3.91 26.17 -1.12
C SER A 9 3.52 25.04 -0.16
N TYR A 10 2.72 25.33 0.87
CA TYR A 10 2.21 24.30 1.79
C TYR A 10 1.28 23.30 1.09
N ILE A 11 0.39 23.77 0.22
CA ILE A 11 -0.50 22.90 -0.56
C ILE A 11 0.33 21.99 -1.46
N GLN A 12 1.34 22.54 -2.16
CA GLN A 12 2.22 21.76 -3.01
C GLN A 12 2.99 20.69 -2.22
N ALA A 13 3.59 21.06 -1.08
CA ALA A 13 4.30 20.11 -0.22
C ALA A 13 3.37 19.00 0.32
N ALA A 14 2.13 19.34 0.68
CA ALA A 14 1.14 18.36 1.11
C ALA A 14 0.77 17.39 -0.03
N ILE A 15 0.58 17.89 -1.25
CA ILE A 15 0.29 17.05 -2.43
C ILE A 15 1.46 16.11 -2.71
N GLU A 16 2.69 16.62 -2.73
CA GLU A 16 3.91 15.82 -2.96
C GLU A 16 4.06 14.72 -1.89
N PHE A 17 3.83 15.06 -0.62
CA PHE A 17 3.86 14.11 0.48
C PHE A 17 2.82 13.00 0.31
N VAL A 18 1.56 13.37 0.04
CA VAL A 18 0.48 12.40 -0.19
C VAL A 18 0.78 11.49 -1.39
N LEU A 19 1.35 12.05 -2.46
CA LEU A 19 1.67 11.30 -3.67
C LEU A 19 2.79 10.28 -3.42
N ILE A 20 3.88 10.69 -2.77
CA ILE A 20 4.98 9.78 -2.40
C ILE A 20 4.48 8.68 -1.47
N PHE A 21 3.69 9.05 -0.45
CA PHE A 21 3.15 8.08 0.50
C PHE A 21 2.24 7.07 -0.20
N THR A 22 1.39 7.52 -1.10
CA THR A 22 0.51 6.66 -1.90
C THR A 22 1.31 5.65 -2.74
N VAL A 23 2.38 6.10 -3.41
CA VAL A 23 3.24 5.24 -4.22
C VAL A 23 3.93 4.17 -3.37
N ILE A 24 4.48 4.55 -2.21
CA ILE A 24 5.12 3.61 -1.28
C ILE A 24 4.10 2.56 -0.81
N PHE A 25 2.90 3.00 -0.42
CA PHE A 25 1.84 2.12 0.06
C PHE A 25 1.40 1.11 -1.00
N MET A 26 1.34 1.56 -2.25
CA MET A 26 1.02 0.73 -3.40
C MET A 26 2.10 -0.32 -3.64
N ILE A 27 3.39 0.08 -3.66
CA ILE A 27 4.51 -0.85 -3.87
C ILE A 27 4.54 -1.92 -2.77
N VAL A 28 4.42 -1.51 -1.51
CA VAL A 28 4.41 -2.42 -0.36
C VAL A 28 3.26 -3.42 -0.45
N SER A 29 2.05 -2.96 -0.81
CA SER A 29 0.88 -3.83 -0.99
C SER A 29 1.07 -4.88 -2.10
N ILE A 30 1.66 -4.46 -3.22
CA ILE A 30 1.92 -5.34 -4.36
C ILE A 30 2.93 -6.42 -3.96
N MET A 31 4.02 -6.01 -3.30
CA MET A 31 5.08 -6.92 -2.86
C MET A 31 4.59 -7.89 -1.78
N SER A 32 3.83 -7.42 -0.80
CA SER A 32 3.29 -8.26 0.27
C SER A 32 2.31 -9.30 -0.26
N LEU A 33 1.42 -8.91 -1.19
CA LEU A 33 0.49 -9.83 -1.82
C LEU A 33 1.21 -10.85 -2.71
N GLY A 34 2.19 -10.41 -3.50
CA GLY A 34 3.01 -11.32 -4.31
C GLY A 34 3.78 -12.34 -3.47
N TYR A 35 4.37 -11.90 -2.35
CA TYR A 35 5.03 -12.80 -1.41
C TYR A 35 4.04 -13.78 -0.78
N ALA A 36 2.90 -13.30 -0.29
CA ALA A 36 1.89 -14.14 0.33
C ALA A 36 1.30 -15.18 -0.64
N LEU A 37 1.12 -14.81 -1.91
CA LEU A 37 0.67 -15.74 -2.95
C LEU A 37 1.72 -16.80 -3.29
N ASN A 38 3.01 -16.45 -3.32
CA ASN A 38 4.08 -17.44 -3.45
C ASN A 38 4.09 -18.41 -2.26
N TYR A 39 3.91 -17.90 -1.05
CA TYR A 39 3.90 -18.72 0.16
C TYR A 39 2.80 -19.78 0.16
N VAL A 40 1.59 -19.45 -0.33
CA VAL A 40 0.49 -20.42 -0.41
C VAL A 40 0.57 -21.35 -1.64
N GLY A 41 1.60 -21.20 -2.47
CA GLY A 41 1.80 -21.99 -3.70
C GLY A 41 0.92 -21.55 -4.86
N GLY A 42 0.62 -20.25 -4.95
CA GLY A 42 -0.10 -19.67 -6.09
C GLY A 42 0.72 -19.70 -7.37
N LYS A 43 0.02 -19.82 -8.50
CA LYS A 43 0.60 -19.60 -9.83
C LYS A 43 0.54 -18.11 -10.19
N ASN A 44 1.31 -17.69 -11.20
CA ASN A 44 1.30 -16.31 -11.70
C ASN A 44 1.53 -15.26 -10.60
N THR A 45 2.53 -15.48 -9.74
CA THR A 45 2.86 -14.62 -8.60
C THR A 45 3.85 -13.50 -8.93
N GLY A 46 4.26 -13.40 -10.21
CA GLY A 46 5.15 -12.34 -10.70
C GLY A 46 4.60 -10.96 -10.39
N PHE A 47 5.51 -9.98 -10.27
CA PHE A 47 5.20 -8.61 -9.84
C PHE A 47 3.97 -8.04 -10.56
N PHE A 48 3.97 -8.02 -11.89
CA PHE A 48 2.87 -7.46 -12.68
C PHE A 48 1.51 -8.17 -12.46
N SER A 49 1.53 -9.49 -12.32
CA SER A 49 0.31 -10.27 -12.07
C SER A 49 -0.28 -9.95 -10.69
N SER A 50 0.59 -9.93 -9.68
CA SER A 50 0.26 -9.55 -8.31
C SER A 50 -0.17 -8.08 -8.20
N SER A 51 0.40 -7.17 -9.01
CA SER A 51 -0.01 -5.77 -9.10
C SER A 51 -1.45 -5.62 -9.53
N ILE A 52 -1.84 -6.29 -10.61
CA ILE A 52 -3.22 -6.23 -11.10
C ILE A 52 -4.17 -6.80 -10.03
N SER A 53 -3.78 -7.85 -9.30
CA SER A 53 -4.61 -8.45 -8.25
C SER A 53 -4.78 -7.50 -7.06
N ALA A 54 -3.71 -6.85 -6.62
CA ALA A 54 -3.73 -5.87 -5.55
C ALA A 54 -4.60 -4.66 -5.91
N ILE A 55 -4.43 -4.11 -7.12
CA ILE A 55 -5.20 -2.95 -7.61
C ILE A 55 -6.69 -3.30 -7.72
N LEU A 56 -7.05 -4.44 -8.34
CA LEU A 56 -8.45 -4.85 -8.44
C LEU A 56 -9.07 -5.05 -7.07
N MET A 57 -8.33 -5.66 -6.14
CA MET A 57 -8.81 -5.87 -4.78
C MET A 57 -9.10 -4.55 -4.07
N VAL A 58 -8.20 -3.57 -4.15
CA VAL A 58 -8.41 -2.24 -3.55
C VAL A 58 -9.64 -1.56 -4.16
N ILE A 59 -9.75 -1.53 -5.49
CA ILE A 59 -10.90 -0.93 -6.17
C ILE A 59 -12.20 -1.62 -5.73
N LEU A 60 -12.25 -2.94 -5.76
CA LEU A 60 -13.46 -3.69 -5.41
C LEU A 60 -13.88 -3.46 -3.95
N VAL A 61 -12.95 -3.45 -3.01
CA VAL A 61 -13.25 -3.26 -1.58
C VAL A 61 -13.64 -1.81 -1.28
N VAL A 62 -13.07 -0.82 -1.96
CA VAL A 62 -13.42 0.60 -1.75
C VAL A 62 -14.82 0.92 -2.28
N PHE A 63 -15.17 0.44 -3.47
CA PHE A 63 -16.47 0.74 -4.09
C PHE A 63 -17.59 -0.19 -3.63
N ILE A 64 -17.28 -1.42 -3.20
CA ILE A 64 -18.26 -2.42 -2.79
C ILE A 64 -17.72 -3.19 -1.57
N PRO A 65 -17.84 -2.67 -0.34
CA PRO A 65 -17.10 -3.17 0.82
C PRO A 65 -17.28 -4.67 1.11
N CYS A 66 -18.52 -5.16 1.21
CA CYS A 66 -18.77 -6.57 1.58
C CYS A 66 -18.66 -7.52 0.38
N LEU A 67 -19.32 -7.20 -0.74
CA LEU A 67 -19.28 -8.06 -1.93
C LEU A 67 -17.91 -7.99 -2.63
N GLY A 68 -17.26 -6.84 -2.62
CA GLY A 68 -15.93 -6.64 -3.18
C GLY A 68 -14.86 -7.47 -2.50
N CYS A 69 -14.96 -7.73 -1.19
CA CYS A 69 -14.07 -8.68 -0.51
C CYS A 69 -14.22 -10.10 -1.07
N ILE A 70 -15.46 -10.56 -1.26
CA ILE A 70 -15.75 -11.90 -1.79
C ILE A 70 -15.31 -12.01 -3.25
N ILE A 71 -15.60 -11.00 -4.06
CA ILE A 71 -15.21 -10.95 -5.48
C ILE A 71 -13.69 -10.89 -5.61
N ALA A 72 -13.01 -10.11 -4.76
CA ALA A 72 -11.55 -10.04 -4.76
C ALA A 72 -10.91 -11.39 -4.41
N LEU A 73 -11.44 -12.10 -3.40
CA LEU A 73 -11.00 -13.46 -3.06
C LEU A 73 -11.25 -14.45 -4.21
N TYR A 74 -12.39 -14.33 -4.89
CA TYR A 74 -12.70 -15.15 -6.05
C TYR A 74 -11.73 -14.90 -7.22
N LEU A 75 -11.39 -13.64 -7.48
CA LEU A 75 -10.42 -13.27 -8.50
C LEU A 75 -9.00 -13.74 -8.17
N LEU A 76 -8.58 -13.64 -6.91
CA LEU A 76 -7.31 -14.19 -6.43
C LEU A 76 -7.24 -15.70 -6.67
N LYS A 77 -8.33 -16.42 -6.33
CA LYS A 77 -8.48 -17.85 -6.60
C LYS A 77 -8.33 -18.16 -8.09
N LEU A 78 -9.03 -17.45 -8.97
CA LEU A 78 -8.99 -17.71 -10.41
C LEU A 78 -7.63 -17.38 -11.03
N ARG A 79 -7.07 -16.21 -10.72
CA ARG A 79 -5.83 -15.73 -11.36
C ARG A 79 -4.58 -16.46 -10.88
N HIS A 80 -4.58 -16.89 -9.62
CA HIS A 80 -3.45 -17.58 -9.01
C HIS A 80 -3.66 -19.09 -8.85
N ASN A 81 -4.80 -19.64 -9.32
CA ASN A 81 -5.13 -21.06 -9.26
C ASN A 81 -4.94 -21.66 -7.85
N ILE A 82 -5.56 -21.02 -6.85
CA ILE A 82 -5.48 -21.41 -5.45
C ILE A 82 -6.86 -21.77 -4.88
N SER A 83 -6.90 -22.63 -3.87
CA SER A 83 -8.15 -22.93 -3.13
C SER A 83 -8.64 -21.72 -2.34
N TRP A 84 -9.94 -21.70 -1.99
CA TRP A 84 -10.54 -20.64 -1.17
C TRP A 84 -9.81 -20.41 0.16
N GLY A 85 -9.45 -21.48 0.89
CA GLY A 85 -8.71 -21.37 2.15
C GLY A 85 -7.34 -20.72 1.96
N LYS A 86 -6.61 -21.11 0.90
CA LYS A 86 -5.32 -20.50 0.54
C LYS A 86 -5.45 -19.04 0.13
N ALA A 87 -6.53 -18.65 -0.55
CA ALA A 87 -6.78 -17.24 -0.90
C ALA A 87 -6.98 -16.38 0.35
N ILE A 88 -7.75 -16.88 1.33
CA ILE A 88 -7.95 -16.19 2.61
C ILE A 88 -6.63 -16.07 3.37
N ILE A 89 -5.85 -17.16 3.45
CA ILE A 89 -4.54 -17.15 4.11
C ILE A 89 -3.58 -16.16 3.42
N ALA A 90 -3.57 -16.11 2.08
CA ALA A 90 -2.73 -15.18 1.35
C ALA A 90 -3.11 -13.72 1.63
N VAL A 91 -4.41 -13.40 1.69
CA VAL A 91 -4.88 -12.04 2.02
C VAL A 91 -4.53 -11.67 3.46
N LEU A 92 -4.74 -12.58 4.42
CA LEU A 92 -4.37 -12.34 5.82
C LEU A 92 -2.86 -12.13 5.98
N LEU A 93 -2.05 -12.98 5.35
CA LEU A 93 -0.60 -12.88 5.40
C LEU A 93 -0.11 -11.60 4.74
N ALA A 94 -0.66 -11.24 3.58
CA ALA A 94 -0.35 -9.98 2.89
C ALA A 94 -0.72 -8.76 3.76
N GLY A 95 -1.87 -8.81 4.44
CA GLY A 95 -2.32 -7.77 5.37
C GLY A 95 -1.38 -7.61 6.56
N ILE A 96 -0.98 -8.70 7.21
CA ILE A 96 -0.03 -8.68 8.34
C ILE A 96 1.31 -8.09 7.90
N ILE A 97 1.85 -8.53 6.76
CA ILE A 97 3.12 -8.03 6.22
C ILE A 97 3.01 -6.55 5.85
N ALA A 98 1.91 -6.14 5.21
CA ALA A 98 1.68 -4.75 4.85
C ALA A 98 1.59 -3.85 6.09
N ILE A 99 0.85 -4.27 7.12
CA ILE A 99 0.75 -3.52 8.39
C ILE A 99 2.12 -3.38 9.04
N ALA A 100 2.89 -4.46 9.13
CA ALA A 100 4.24 -4.42 9.68
C ALA A 100 5.14 -3.45 8.89
N ALA A 101 5.09 -3.52 7.56
CA ALA A 101 5.83 -2.61 6.69
C ALA A 101 5.39 -1.15 6.85
N TYR A 102 4.09 -0.88 7.02
CA TYR A 102 3.57 0.47 7.25
C TYR A 102 3.99 1.03 8.59
N ILE A 103 4.06 0.21 9.64
CA ILE A 103 4.60 0.63 10.94
C ILE A 103 6.07 1.04 10.77
N VAL A 104 6.87 0.23 10.07
CA VAL A 104 8.29 0.54 9.81
C VAL A 104 8.42 1.83 8.98
N VAL A 105 7.65 1.98 7.91
CA VAL A 105 7.64 3.20 7.08
C VAL A 105 7.21 4.41 7.91
N ALA A 106 6.19 4.29 8.76
CA ALA A 106 5.76 5.37 9.64
C ALA A 106 6.86 5.78 10.63
N PHE A 107 7.57 4.82 11.23
CA PHE A 107 8.71 5.12 12.10
C PHE A 107 9.89 5.76 11.35
N LEU A 108 10.20 5.30 10.13
CA LEU A 108 11.27 5.88 9.31
C LEU A 108 10.93 7.28 8.83
N PHE A 109 9.67 7.55 8.48
CA PHE A 109 9.25 8.88 8.05
C PHE A 109 9.10 9.82 9.24
N LEU A 110 8.47 9.42 10.35
CA LEU A 110 8.35 10.27 11.54
C LEU A 110 9.70 10.49 12.21
N GLY A 111 10.52 9.44 12.34
CA GLY A 111 11.88 9.52 12.87
C GLY A 111 12.86 10.22 11.93
N GLY A 112 12.68 10.08 10.62
CA GLY A 112 13.44 10.82 9.61
C GLY A 112 13.08 12.30 9.59
N LEU A 113 11.80 12.64 9.76
CA LEU A 113 11.32 14.03 9.84
C LEU A 113 11.87 14.72 11.10
N THR A 114 11.90 14.03 12.24
CA THR A 114 12.48 14.57 13.48
C THR A 114 14.00 14.70 13.41
N ALA A 115 14.69 13.78 12.71
CA ALA A 115 16.13 13.88 12.48
C ALA A 115 16.49 15.04 11.53
N ILE A 116 15.70 15.25 10.48
CA ILE A 116 15.89 16.36 9.54
C ILE A 116 15.57 17.71 10.22
N SER A 117 14.51 17.80 11.03
CA SER A 117 14.20 19.02 11.79
C SER A 117 15.24 19.32 12.87
N ALA A 118 15.90 18.31 13.43
CA ALA A 118 17.03 18.49 14.33
C ALA A 118 18.32 18.99 13.64
N LEU A 119 18.48 18.74 12.33
CA LEU A 119 19.63 19.18 11.54
C LEU A 119 19.45 20.57 10.91
N ILE A 120 18.20 21.05 10.79
CA ILE A 120 17.87 22.36 10.24
C ILE A 120 17.15 23.18 11.34
N PRO A 121 17.89 23.94 12.18
CA PRO A 121 17.32 24.64 13.34
C PRO A 121 16.45 25.87 12.97
N PHE A 122 16.12 26.07 11.69
CA PHE A 122 15.38 27.22 11.17
C PHE A 122 14.27 26.78 10.22
N LEU A 123 13.31 26.01 10.75
CA LEU A 123 11.91 26.18 10.36
C LEU A 123 11.27 26.95 11.53
N PRO A 124 10.43 27.97 11.28
CA PRO A 124 9.71 28.66 12.36
C PRO A 124 8.88 27.69 13.21
#